data_AF-A0A7W9WZG1-F1
#
_entry.id   AF-A0A7W9WZG1-F1
#
_cell.length_a   1.000
_cell.length_b   1.000
_cell.length_c   1.000
_cell.angle_alpha   90.00
_cell.angle_beta   90.00
_cell.angle_gamma   90.00
#
_symmetry.space_group_name_H-M   'P 1'
#
loop_
_entity.id
_entity.type
_entity.pdbx_description
1 polymer ?
#
loop_
_entity_poly.entity_id
_entity_poly.type
_entity_poly.pdbx_seq_one_letter_code
_entity_poly.pdbx_strand_id
1 'polypeptide(L)'
;MGFRHYPGGGAGAIGAAMRHARRRLCERLACALDPVRTPDAHFVREFPVLVARVEAGFRHEETVMELLDYPRLHDHLADNAVVLAALHRALPLIEEGDIALGRRLVAALLDLLSLHRLCTDLALVTMPRTPPGRQGSHLAGALKRRDYFKPSR
;
A
#
# COMPACT_ATOMS: atom_id res chain seq x y z
N MET A 1 32.10 17.47 -18.10
CA MET A 1 30.89 17.84 -17.35
C MET A 1 30.35 16.59 -16.68
N GLY A 2 30.50 16.47 -15.35
CA GLY A 2 30.08 15.29 -14.60
C GLY A 2 28.68 15.48 -14.03
N PHE A 3 27.72 14.68 -14.49
CA PHE A 3 26.41 14.61 -13.86
C PHE A 3 26.54 13.81 -12.57
N ARG A 4 26.53 14.53 -11.45
CA ARG A 4 26.49 13.98 -10.10
C ARG A 4 25.07 13.43 -9.88
N HIS A 5 24.88 12.13 -10.12
CA HIS A 5 23.68 11.42 -9.70
C HIS A 5 23.60 11.48 -8.16
N TYR A 6 22.58 12.12 -7.61
CA TYR A 6 22.25 12.06 -6.19
C TYR A 6 21.24 10.93 -5.96
N PRO A 7 21.64 9.77 -5.41
CA PRO A 7 20.72 8.70 -5.07
C PRO A 7 20.16 8.97 -3.67
N GLY A 8 19.14 9.82 -3.55
CA GLY A 8 18.58 10.12 -2.23
C GLY A 8 17.29 10.94 -2.19
N GLY A 9 16.98 11.74 -3.22
CA GLY A 9 15.82 12.64 -3.21
C GLY A 9 14.46 11.96 -3.41
N GLY A 10 14.38 10.96 -4.29
CA GLY A 10 13.11 10.36 -4.71
C GLY A 10 12.41 9.53 -3.63
N ALA A 11 13.14 8.63 -2.98
CA ALA A 11 12.57 7.76 -1.95
C ALA A 11 12.13 8.53 -0.68
N GLY A 12 12.88 9.57 -0.31
CA GLY A 12 12.51 10.46 0.80
C GLY A 12 11.24 11.27 0.51
N ALA A 13 11.09 11.76 -0.73
CA ALA A 13 9.89 12.46 -1.17
C ALA A 13 8.66 11.55 -1.22
N ILE A 14 8.79 10.32 -1.72
CA ILE A 14 7.70 9.33 -1.75
C ILE A 14 7.27 8.98 -0.31
N GLY A 15 8.22 8.71 0.60
CA GLY A 15 7.90 8.47 2.01
C GLY A 15 7.21 9.66 2.68
N ALA A 16 7.62 10.89 2.38
CA ALA A 16 6.96 12.10 2.90
C ALA A 16 5.53 12.26 2.35
N ALA A 17 5.31 11.96 1.07
CA ALA A 17 3.99 12.01 0.45
C ALA A 17 3.03 10.97 1.06
N MET A 18 3.50 9.74 1.30
CA MET A 18 2.70 8.70 1.97
C MET A 18 2.31 9.10 3.40
N ARG A 19 3.27 9.61 4.18
CA ARG A 19 2.99 10.12 5.54
C ARG A 19 1.99 11.26 5.54
N HIS A 20 2.08 12.14 4.55
CA HIS A 20 1.15 13.25 4.39
C HIS A 20 -0.26 12.77 4.02
N ALA A 21 -0.39 11.85 3.05
CA ALA A 21 -1.65 11.26 2.65
C ALA A 21 -2.33 10.53 3.82
N ARG A 22 -1.56 9.72 4.57
CA ARG A 22 -2.06 9.02 5.76
C ARG A 22 -2.53 9.99 6.85
N ARG A 23 -1.76 11.05 7.12
CA ARG A 23 -2.16 12.07 8.10
C ARG A 23 -3.50 12.71 7.73
N ARG A 24 -3.67 13.12 6.46
CA ARG A 24 -4.94 13.69 5.97
C ARG A 24 -6.10 12.70 6.09
N LEU A 25 -5.85 11.41 5.88
CA LEU A 25 -6.87 10.37 6.05
C LEU A 25 -7.28 10.26 7.53
N CYS A 26 -6.33 10.18 8.46
CA CYS A 26 -6.61 10.17 9.90
C CYS A 26 -7.39 11.41 10.36
N GLU A 27 -7.00 12.60 9.90
CA GLU A 27 -7.71 13.85 10.21
C GLU A 27 -9.17 13.81 9.74
N ARG A 28 -9.42 13.25 8.55
CA ARG A 28 -10.79 13.09 8.02
C ARG A 28 -11.61 12.07 8.79
N LEU A 29 -11.02 10.93 9.15
CA LEU A 29 -11.68 9.94 10.00
C LEU A 29 -12.05 10.55 11.35
N ALA A 30 -11.14 11.32 11.96
CA ALA A 30 -11.43 12.05 13.20
C ALA A 30 -12.56 13.07 13.04
N CYS A 31 -12.58 13.85 11.94
CA CYS A 31 -13.69 14.75 11.63
C CYS A 31 -15.03 14.03 11.45
N ALA A 32 -15.03 12.83 10.83
CA ALA A 32 -16.24 12.02 10.65
C ALA A 32 -16.79 11.48 11.98
N LEU A 33 -15.91 11.26 12.98
CA LEU A 33 -16.29 10.82 14.32
C LEU A 33 -16.86 11.93 15.19
N ASP A 34 -16.53 13.20 14.90
CA ASP A 34 -17.05 14.35 15.63
C ASP A 34 -18.55 14.56 15.28
N PRO A 35 -19.49 14.34 16.23
CA PRO A 35 -20.92 14.45 15.97
C PRO A 35 -21.38 15.89 15.77
N VAL A 36 -20.62 16.89 16.25
CA VAL A 36 -20.91 18.31 16.04
C VAL A 36 -20.56 18.71 14.61
N ARG A 37 -19.44 18.20 14.08
CA ARG A 37 -18.99 18.48 12.70
C ARG A 37 -19.70 17.62 11.66
N THR A 38 -20.01 16.38 12.02
CA THR A 38 -20.61 15.39 11.12
C THR A 38 -21.84 14.79 11.80
N PRO A 39 -23.01 15.46 11.74
CA PRO A 39 -24.28 14.89 12.17
C PRO A 39 -24.61 13.62 11.39
N ASP A 40 -25.49 12.77 11.92
CA ASP A 40 -25.75 11.44 11.36
C ASP A 40 -26.18 11.46 9.89
N ALA A 41 -27.05 12.38 9.49
CA ALA A 41 -27.44 12.54 8.08
C ALA A 41 -26.26 12.89 7.16
N HIS A 42 -25.28 13.65 7.67
CA HIS A 42 -24.05 13.94 6.94
C HIS A 42 -23.10 12.74 6.96
N PHE A 43 -23.06 11.99 8.07
CA PHE A 43 -22.23 10.79 8.21
C PHE A 43 -22.59 9.74 7.14
N VAL A 44 -23.88 9.45 6.95
CA VAL A 44 -24.35 8.50 5.93
C VAL A 44 -23.83 8.89 4.53
N ARG A 45 -23.95 10.18 4.18
CA ARG A 45 -23.52 10.69 2.88
C ARG A 45 -22.00 10.70 2.71
N GLU A 46 -21.25 10.98 3.78
CA GLU A 46 -19.79 11.05 3.73
C GLU A 46 -19.12 9.68 3.79
N PHE A 47 -19.78 8.65 4.35
CA PHE A 47 -19.18 7.34 4.55
C PHE A 47 -18.67 6.69 3.24
N PRO A 48 -19.42 6.63 2.12
CA PRO A 48 -18.91 6.13 0.84
C PRO A 48 -17.68 6.90 0.34
N VAL A 49 -17.64 8.22 0.58
CA VAL A 49 -16.49 9.07 0.21
C VAL A 49 -15.27 8.74 1.07
N LEU A 50 -15.46 8.38 2.34
CA LEU A 50 -14.38 7.88 3.19
C LEU A 50 -13.86 6.53 2.67
N VAL A 51 -14.74 5.59 2.32
CA VAL A 51 -14.34 4.28 1.77
C VAL A 51 -13.46 4.45 0.53
N ALA A 52 -13.89 5.25 -0.45
CA ALA A 52 -13.11 5.52 -1.66
C ALA A 52 -11.72 6.13 -1.39
N ARG A 53 -11.59 6.94 -0.33
CA ARG A 53 -10.30 7.52 0.08
C ARG A 53 -9.38 6.51 0.74
N VAL A 54 -9.95 5.59 1.52
CA VAL A 54 -9.18 4.48 2.12
C VAL A 54 -8.64 3.58 1.02
N GLU A 55 -9.47 3.22 0.04
CA GLU A 55 -9.07 2.46 -1.14
C GLU A 55 -7.93 3.11 -1.91
N ALA A 56 -8.06 4.40 -2.22
CA ALA A 56 -7.02 5.14 -2.91
C ALA A 56 -5.72 5.20 -2.10
N GLY A 57 -5.83 5.33 -0.77
CA GLY A 57 -4.68 5.30 0.14
C GLY A 57 -3.95 3.95 0.14
N PHE A 58 -4.70 2.85 0.23
CA PHE A 58 -4.16 1.49 0.15
C PHE A 58 -3.51 1.20 -1.20
N ARG A 59 -4.19 1.54 -2.31
CA ARG A 59 -3.63 1.34 -3.67
C ARG A 59 -2.32 2.10 -3.88
N HIS A 60 -2.24 3.32 -3.35
CA HIS A 60 -1.00 4.08 -3.43
C HIS A 60 0.14 3.44 -2.62
N GLU A 61 -0.14 2.99 -1.40
CA GLU A 61 0.83 2.29 -0.54
C GLU A 61 1.31 0.98 -1.18
N GLU A 62 0.39 0.18 -1.71
CA GLU A 62 0.68 -1.07 -2.42
C GLU A 62 1.58 -0.83 -3.64
N THR A 63 1.30 0.21 -4.43
CA THR A 63 2.14 0.58 -5.59
C THR A 63 3.56 0.93 -5.16
N VAL A 64 3.72 1.65 -4.03
CA VAL A 64 5.05 1.99 -3.52
C VAL A 64 5.77 0.76 -3.00
N MET A 65 5.08 -0.13 -2.29
CA MET A 65 5.64 -1.39 -1.83
C MET A 65 6.10 -2.28 -2.99
N GLU A 66 5.31 -2.36 -4.07
CA GLU A 66 5.67 -3.08 -5.29
C GLU A 66 6.92 -2.49 -5.95
N LEU A 67 7.00 -1.16 -6.08
CA LEU A 67 8.18 -0.47 -6.63
C LEU A 67 9.47 -0.70 -5.82
N LEU A 68 9.33 -1.03 -4.53
CA LEU A 68 10.44 -1.26 -3.61
C LEU A 68 10.74 -2.75 -3.42
N ASP A 69 10.08 -3.64 -4.17
CA ASP A 69 10.16 -5.09 -4.02
C ASP A 69 9.93 -5.55 -2.56
N TYR A 70 8.94 -4.95 -1.89
CA TYR A 70 8.67 -5.20 -0.47
C TYR A 70 8.39 -6.69 -0.20
N PRO A 71 9.17 -7.38 0.65
CA PRO A 71 9.11 -8.85 0.76
C PRO A 71 7.77 -9.42 1.25
N ARG A 72 6.95 -8.61 1.92
CA ARG A 72 5.66 -9.03 2.50
C ARG A 72 4.46 -8.33 1.85
N LEU A 73 4.59 -7.91 0.58
CA LEU A 73 3.51 -7.26 -0.16
C LEU A 73 2.22 -8.09 -0.15
N HIS A 74 2.32 -9.41 -0.27
CA HIS A 74 1.14 -10.27 -0.29
C HIS A 74 0.35 -10.26 1.02
N ASP A 75 1.03 -10.31 2.16
CA ASP A 75 0.39 -10.20 3.49
C ASP A 75 -0.30 -8.84 3.63
N HIS A 76 0.37 -7.76 3.20
CA HIS A 76 -0.18 -6.40 3.27
C HIS A 76 -1.42 -6.23 2.39
N LEU A 77 -1.42 -6.81 1.18
CA LEU A 77 -2.58 -6.82 0.29
C LEU A 77 -3.77 -7.56 0.93
N ALA A 78 -3.51 -8.69 1.59
CA ALA A 78 -4.54 -9.45 2.27
C ALA A 78 -5.15 -8.67 3.44
N ASP A 79 -4.32 -8.02 4.26
CA ASP A 79 -4.77 -7.16 5.36
C ASP A 79 -5.64 -5.99 4.86
N ASN A 80 -5.20 -5.30 3.80
CA ASN A 80 -5.98 -4.23 3.17
C ASN A 80 -7.33 -4.74 2.64
N ALA A 81 -7.34 -5.92 2.01
CA ALA A 81 -8.57 -6.51 1.48
C ALA A 81 -9.60 -6.82 2.60
N VAL A 82 -9.14 -7.28 3.76
CA VAL A 82 -10.00 -7.52 4.93
C VAL A 82 -10.66 -6.22 5.39
N VAL A 83 -9.87 -5.14 5.51
CA VAL A 83 -10.38 -3.81 5.91
C VAL A 83 -11.40 -3.29 4.90
N LEU A 84 -11.08 -3.33 3.60
CA LEU A 84 -12.00 -2.88 2.55
C LEU A 84 -13.28 -3.71 2.53
N ALA A 85 -13.21 -5.02 2.70
CA ALA A 85 -14.38 -5.87 2.76
C ALA A 85 -15.29 -5.52 3.95
N ALA A 86 -14.72 -5.17 5.11
CA ALA A 86 -15.50 -4.72 6.27
C ALA A 86 -16.21 -3.37 5.99
N LEU A 87 -15.49 -2.41 5.38
CA LEU A 87 -16.05 -1.11 5.00
C LEU A 87 -17.20 -1.25 4.00
N HIS A 88 -17.02 -2.06 2.97
CA HIS A 88 -18.05 -2.31 1.95
C HIS A 88 -19.28 -3.02 2.51
N ARG A 89 -19.10 -3.96 3.44
CA ARG A 89 -20.23 -4.63 4.11
C ARG A 89 -21.02 -3.68 5.01
N ALA A 90 -20.39 -2.64 5.55
CA ALA A 90 -21.05 -1.68 6.41
C ALA A 90 -21.88 -0.63 5.65
N LEU A 91 -21.57 -0.37 4.37
CA LEU A 91 -22.30 0.59 3.54
C LEU A 91 -23.83 0.42 3.60
N PRO A 92 -24.40 -0.74 3.21
CA PRO A 92 -25.86 -0.90 3.22
C PRO A 92 -26.46 -0.78 4.63
N LEU A 93 -25.75 -1.25 5.66
CA LEU A 93 -26.22 -1.17 7.05
C LEU A 93 -26.29 0.27 7.56
N ILE A 94 -25.36 1.13 7.14
CA ILE A 94 -25.35 2.55 7.48
C ILE A 94 -26.46 3.29 6.72
N GLU A 95 -26.69 2.94 5.46
CA GLU A 95 -27.80 3.47 4.65
C GLU A 95 -29.16 3.09 5.24
N GLU A 96 -29.28 1.89 5.81
CA GLU A 96 -30.46 1.42 6.55
C GLU A 96 -30.60 2.03 7.96
N GLY A 97 -29.59 2.78 8.43
CA GLY A 97 -29.66 3.58 9.66
C GLY A 97 -28.78 3.11 10.82
N ASP A 98 -27.95 2.07 10.66
CA ASP A 98 -26.97 1.67 11.69
C ASP A 98 -25.74 2.61 11.69
N ILE A 99 -25.97 3.86 12.06
CA ILE A 99 -24.92 4.90 12.14
C ILE A 99 -23.90 4.54 13.22
N ALA A 100 -24.35 3.92 14.30
CA ALA A 100 -23.49 3.52 15.41
C ALA A 100 -22.45 2.48 14.95
N LEU A 101 -22.83 1.52 14.11
CA LEU A 101 -21.90 0.61 13.45
C LEU A 101 -20.88 1.37 12.61
N GLY A 102 -21.35 2.28 11.74
CA GLY A 102 -20.46 3.07 10.91
C GLY A 102 -19.43 3.86 11.72
N ARG A 103 -19.85 4.52 12.79
CA ARG A 103 -18.94 5.27 13.68
C ARG A 103 -17.95 4.36 14.40
N ARG A 104 -18.38 3.20 14.90
CA ARG A 104 -17.47 2.21 15.51
C ARG A 104 -16.43 1.72 14.50
N LEU A 105 -16.84 1.47 13.26
CA LEU A 105 -15.95 1.01 12.20
C LEU A 105 -14.93 2.10 11.81
N VAL A 106 -15.36 3.37 11.71
CA VAL A 106 -14.46 4.51 11.47
C VAL A 106 -13.47 4.69 12.63
N ALA A 107 -13.90 4.51 13.88
CA ALA A 107 -13.02 4.58 15.04
C ALA A 107 -11.98 3.45 15.03
N ALA A 108 -12.40 2.21 14.80
CA ALA A 108 -11.49 1.08 14.67
C ALA A 108 -10.50 1.26 13.51
N LEU A 109 -10.95 1.82 12.38
CA LEU A 109 -10.07 2.15 11.27
C LEU A 109 -9.07 3.24 11.65
N LEU A 110 -9.48 4.28 12.36
CA LEU A 110 -8.58 5.34 12.83
C LEU A 110 -7.49 4.76 13.74
N ASP A 111 -7.86 3.88 14.68
CA ASP A 111 -6.92 3.20 15.57
C ASP A 111 -5.94 2.32 14.78
N LEU A 112 -6.47 1.50 13.87
CA LEU A 112 -5.67 0.64 12.99
C LEU A 112 -4.67 1.46 12.19
N LEU A 113 -5.11 2.53 11.51
CA LEU A 113 -4.25 3.36 10.68
C LEU A 113 -3.21 4.14 11.50
N SER A 114 -3.54 4.50 12.74
CA SER A 114 -2.61 5.18 13.65
C SER A 114 -1.53 4.22 14.15
N LEU A 115 -1.86 2.96 14.40
CA LEU A 115 -0.92 1.90 14.79
C LEU A 115 -0.07 1.44 13.61
N HIS A 116 -0.71 1.16 12.47
CA HIS A 116 -0.09 0.67 11.24
C HIS A 116 0.94 1.67 10.68
N ARG A 117 0.74 2.98 10.90
CA ARG A 117 1.70 4.06 10.62
C ARG A 117 3.09 3.81 11.21
N LEU A 118 3.18 3.18 12.39
CA LEU A 118 4.47 2.92 13.03
C LEU A 118 5.20 1.73 12.40
N CYS A 119 4.48 0.71 11.95
CA CYS A 119 5.07 -0.52 11.45
C CYS A 119 5.54 -0.40 10.00
N THR A 120 4.75 0.22 9.13
CA THR A 120 5.05 0.29 7.69
C THR A 120 6.13 1.32 7.38
N ASP A 121 6.10 2.49 8.03
CA ASP A 121 7.17 3.50 7.87
C ASP A 121 8.51 2.97 8.39
N LEU A 122 8.53 2.22 9.49
CA LEU A 122 9.76 1.64 10.03
C LEU A 122 10.31 0.53 9.11
N ALA A 123 9.45 -0.33 8.57
CA ALA A 123 9.85 -1.39 7.65
C ALA A 123 10.45 -0.84 6.35
N LEU A 124 9.86 0.24 5.79
CA LEU A 124 10.37 0.87 4.57
C LEU A 124 11.68 1.64 4.79
N VAL A 125 11.89 2.24 5.97
CA VAL A 125 13.13 2.96 6.32
C VAL A 125 14.28 2.00 6.62
N THR A 126 13.98 0.82 7.17
CA THR A 126 14.98 -0.18 7.59
C THR A 126 15.34 -1.18 6.49
N MET A 127 14.62 -1.16 5.36
CA MET A 127 14.88 -2.07 4.25
C MET A 127 16.28 -1.83 3.66
N PRO A 128 17.16 -2.84 3.66
CA PRO A 128 18.46 -2.74 2.98
C PRO A 128 18.22 -2.49 1.50
N ARG A 129 18.86 -1.46 0.94
CA ARG A 129 18.83 -1.25 -0.51
C ARG A 129 19.62 -2.36 -1.16
N THR A 130 18.94 -3.30 -1.83
CA THR A 130 19.62 -4.25 -2.70
C THR A 130 20.33 -3.45 -3.80
N PRO A 131 21.67 -3.50 -3.92
CA PRO A 131 22.33 -2.86 -5.06
C PRO A 131 21.80 -3.52 -6.34
N PRO A 132 21.70 -2.78 -7.47
CA PRO A 132 21.23 -3.36 -8.72
C PRO A 132 22.19 -4.49 -9.14
N GLY A 133 21.76 -5.72 -8.84
CA GLY A 133 22.43 -6.94 -9.23
C GLY A 133 22.30 -7.11 -10.73
N ARG A 134 23.44 -7.05 -11.39
CA ARG A 134 23.71 -7.33 -12.80
C ARG A 134 22.85 -8.49 -13.33
N GLN A 135 21.70 -8.19 -13.95
CA GLN A 135 21.05 -9.16 -14.83
C GLN A 135 21.81 -9.16 -16.16
N GLY A 136 22.46 -10.27 -16.47
CA GLY A 136 23.08 -10.47 -17.77
C GLY A 136 24.04 -11.66 -17.78
N SER A 137 23.63 -12.73 -18.46
CA SER A 137 24.39 -13.91 -18.92
C SER A 137 24.21 -15.23 -18.18
N HIS A 138 22.97 -15.68 -18.02
CA HIS A 138 22.67 -17.11 -18.07
C HIS A 138 21.60 -17.34 -19.13
N LEU A 139 22.01 -17.34 -20.40
CA LEU A 139 21.33 -17.94 -21.56
C LEU A 139 22.18 -17.64 -22.81
N ALA A 140 23.39 -18.21 -22.85
CA ALA A 140 24.17 -18.32 -24.07
C ALA A 140 24.64 -19.77 -24.22
N GLY A 141 23.87 -20.53 -25.00
CA GLY A 141 24.45 -21.54 -25.87
C GLY A 141 24.78 -22.89 -25.25
N ALA A 142 23.79 -23.52 -24.62
CA ALA A 142 23.67 -24.97 -24.65
C ALA A 142 23.41 -25.43 -26.11
N LEU A 143 24.43 -25.44 -26.96
CA LEU A 143 24.43 -26.04 -28.31
C LEU A 143 25.89 -26.21 -28.78
N LYS A 144 26.63 -27.15 -28.16
CA LYS A 144 27.87 -27.69 -28.73
C LYS A 144 28.09 -29.15 -28.29
N ARG A 145 27.21 -30.04 -28.76
CA ARG A 145 27.49 -31.48 -28.89
C ARG A 145 26.78 -31.99 -30.15
N ARG A 146 27.46 -32.89 -30.88
CA ARG A 146 27.25 -33.36 -32.26
C ARG A 146 28.09 -32.52 -33.23
N ASP A 147 29.13 -33.02 -33.89
CA ASP A 147 29.42 -34.37 -34.36
C ASP A 147 30.94 -34.60 -34.48
N TYR A 148 31.43 -35.80 -34.16
CA TYR A 148 32.54 -36.49 -34.85
C TYR A 148 32.64 -37.91 -34.29
N PHE A 149 31.98 -38.87 -34.94
CA PHE A 149 32.27 -40.30 -34.80
C PHE A 149 32.38 -40.93 -36.19
N LYS A 150 33.64 -41.23 -36.57
CA LYS A 150 34.22 -42.29 -37.43
C LYS A 150 33.52 -42.70 -38.75
N PRO A 151 34.35 -43.07 -39.76
CA PRO A 151 34.60 -44.51 -39.93
C PRO A 151 36.08 -44.86 -40.15
N SER A 152 36.48 -46.02 -39.61
CA SER A 152 37.68 -46.76 -39.99
C SER A 152 37.27 -47.87 -40.95
N ARG A 153 37.96 -47.98 -42.09
CA ARG A 153 38.27 -49.24 -42.79
C ARG A 153 39.67 -49.13 -43.34
#